data_AF-A0A0B3AEH6-F1
#
_entry.id   AF-A0A0B3AEH6-F1
#
_cell.length_a   1.000
_cell.length_b   1.000
_cell.length_c   1.000
_cell.angle_alpha   90.00
_cell.angle_beta   90.00
_cell.angle_gamma   90.00
#
_symmetry.space_group_name_H-M   'P 1'
#
loop_
_entity.id
_entity.type
_entity.pdbx_description
1 polymer ?
#
loop_
_entity_poly.entity_id
_entity_poly.type
_entity_poly.pdbx_seq_one_letter_code
_entity_poly.pdbx_strand_id
1 'polypeptide(L)'
;MQQQALGNSTLGNPALGNLKPLGTRSVETSVPTMAYATQYPSHEQGSEHKLPAKKLRAGSISVTIWNNDAVKDGRVNTYQTLNIERGYQDKQGVWKNAKSFRVSDIPKVVTLLNKAYESLIFKNQSTEEV
;
A
#
# COMPACT_ATOMS: atom_id res chain seq x y z
N MET A 1 -45.08 9.19 -50.94
CA MET A 1 -45.77 9.38 -49.65
C MET A 1 -44.88 8.87 -48.54
N GLN A 2 -44.34 9.75 -47.69
CA GLN A 2 -43.69 9.40 -46.42
C GLN A 2 -43.52 10.67 -45.55
N GLN A 3 -43.18 10.47 -44.27
CA GLN A 3 -43.21 11.39 -43.11
C GLN A 3 -44.57 11.32 -42.38
N GLN A 4 -44.70 10.66 -41.22
CA GLN A 4 -44.00 10.75 -39.92
C GLN A 4 -44.43 11.96 -39.08
N ALA A 5 -44.58 11.73 -37.77
CA ALA A 5 -45.47 12.50 -36.91
C ALA A 5 -44.77 13.48 -35.94
N LEU A 6 -45.60 14.44 -35.50
CA LEU A 6 -45.44 15.39 -34.39
C LEU A 6 -45.02 14.68 -33.07
N GLY A 7 -44.41 15.33 -32.07
CA GLY A 7 -44.02 16.73 -31.88
C GLY A 7 -43.86 17.06 -30.37
N ASN A 8 -43.17 18.18 -30.04
CA ASN A 8 -43.06 18.93 -28.75
C ASN A 8 -41.60 19.42 -28.59
N SER A 9 -41.23 20.72 -28.55
CA SER A 9 -41.84 21.93 -27.95
C SER A 9 -41.94 21.82 -26.42
N THR A 10 -41.41 22.69 -25.56
CA THR A 10 -40.70 24.00 -25.68
C THR A 10 -39.96 24.26 -24.32
N LEU A 11 -39.28 25.37 -23.96
CA LEU A 11 -39.11 26.75 -24.47
C LEU A 11 -37.80 27.36 -23.87
N GLY A 12 -37.18 28.34 -24.52
CA GLY A 12 -36.35 29.36 -23.83
C GLY A 12 -35.16 29.92 -24.61
N ASN A 13 -35.22 31.18 -25.06
CA ASN A 13 -34.17 31.91 -25.80
C ASN A 13 -34.09 33.38 -25.28
N PRO A 14 -33.38 34.34 -25.92
CA PRO A 14 -32.01 34.77 -25.64
C PRO A 14 -31.85 36.13 -24.91
N ALA A 15 -30.60 36.44 -24.55
CA ALA A 15 -29.92 37.74 -24.55
C ALA A 15 -30.64 39.03 -24.09
N LEU A 16 -30.08 39.67 -23.05
CA LEU A 16 -30.08 41.14 -22.91
C LEU A 16 -28.87 41.59 -22.07
N GLY A 17 -28.24 42.70 -22.44
CA GLY A 17 -27.00 43.20 -21.82
C GLY A 17 -27.17 44.44 -20.94
N ASN A 18 -26.08 44.77 -20.23
CA ASN A 18 -25.77 46.04 -19.56
C ASN A 18 -26.72 46.59 -18.47
N LEU A 19 -26.27 46.47 -17.22
CA LEU A 19 -26.30 47.58 -16.24
C LEU A 19 -24.91 47.73 -15.61
N LYS A 20 -24.46 48.98 -15.40
CA LYS A 20 -23.15 49.33 -14.80
C LYS A 20 -23.31 49.70 -13.29
N PRO A 21 -22.40 50.45 -12.62
CA PRO A 21 -21.46 49.83 -11.68
C PRO A 21 -21.48 50.45 -10.27
N LEU A 22 -20.91 49.77 -9.27
CA LEU A 22 -20.31 50.46 -8.13
C LEU A 22 -19.25 49.56 -7.48
N GLY A 23 -18.02 50.05 -7.38
CA GLY A 23 -16.89 49.23 -6.93
C GLY A 23 -16.71 49.23 -5.43
N THR A 24 -16.45 48.05 -4.85
CA THR A 24 -15.77 47.94 -3.55
C THR A 24 -14.82 46.75 -3.53
N ARG A 25 -13.52 47.04 -3.68
CA ARG A 25 -12.39 46.29 -3.12
C ARG A 25 -12.37 44.78 -3.35
N SER A 26 -11.85 44.36 -4.50
CA SER A 26 -11.33 43.00 -4.71
C SER A 26 -10.24 42.70 -3.68
N VAL A 27 -10.50 41.78 -2.74
CA VAL A 27 -9.40 41.04 -2.11
C VAL A 27 -9.07 39.91 -3.07
N GLU A 28 -8.07 40.13 -3.91
CA GLU A 28 -7.46 39.04 -4.66
C GLU A 28 -6.80 38.08 -3.66
N THR A 29 -7.54 37.05 -3.24
CA THR A 29 -6.89 35.80 -2.84
C THR A 29 -6.35 35.15 -4.10
N SER A 30 -5.28 35.73 -4.63
CA SER A 30 -4.36 35.06 -5.55
C SER A 30 -3.72 33.92 -4.76
N VAL A 31 -4.43 32.79 -4.71
CA VAL A 31 -3.85 31.52 -4.27
C VAL A 31 -2.68 31.30 -5.23
N PRO A 32 -1.42 31.36 -4.78
CA PRO A 32 -0.33 31.09 -5.69
C PRO A 32 -0.47 29.63 -6.08
N THR A 33 -0.62 29.37 -7.39
CA THR A 33 -0.34 28.06 -7.97
C THR A 33 1.17 27.84 -7.87
N MET A 34 1.64 27.66 -6.63
CA MET A 34 2.96 27.10 -6.36
C MET A 34 2.97 25.75 -7.03
N ALA A 35 3.79 25.64 -8.07
CA ALA A 35 4.09 24.36 -8.67
C ALA A 35 4.80 23.51 -7.61
N TYR A 36 4.03 22.69 -6.88
CA TYR A 36 4.53 21.57 -6.10
C TYR A 36 5.01 20.44 -7.02
N ALA A 37 5.83 20.82 -8.01
CA ALA A 37 6.95 20.02 -8.49
C ALA A 37 8.11 20.09 -7.50
N THR A 38 7.82 20.12 -6.18
CA THR A 38 8.80 19.76 -5.17
C THR A 38 8.87 18.25 -5.14
N GLN A 39 9.64 17.73 -6.09
CA GLN A 39 10.55 16.61 -5.90
C GLN A 39 10.12 15.68 -4.74
N TYR A 40 9.24 14.72 -5.01
CA TYR A 40 9.31 13.50 -4.20
C TYR A 40 10.77 13.04 -4.33
N PRO A 41 11.54 12.91 -3.24
CA PRO A 41 12.85 12.31 -3.35
C PRO A 41 12.60 10.92 -3.92
N SER A 42 13.05 10.69 -5.15
CA SER A 42 13.21 9.36 -5.68
C SER A 42 14.12 8.68 -4.69
N HIS A 43 13.57 7.73 -3.92
CA HIS A 43 14.34 6.90 -3.02
C HIS A 43 15.09 5.89 -3.89
N GLU A 44 16.03 6.40 -4.68
CA GLU A 44 17.11 5.64 -5.31
C GLU A 44 18.08 5.21 -4.21
N GLN A 45 17.60 4.31 -3.37
CA GLN A 45 18.42 3.48 -2.50
C GLN A 45 18.10 2.06 -2.91
N GLY A 46 19.14 1.36 -3.36
CA GLY A 46 18.99 0.22 -4.26
C GLY A 46 18.02 -0.84 -3.75
N SER A 47 17.36 -1.53 -4.67
CA SER A 47 16.69 -2.80 -4.39
C SER A 47 17.72 -3.91 -4.13
N GLU A 48 18.58 -3.70 -3.12
CA GLU A 48 19.35 -4.76 -2.53
C GLU A 48 18.34 -5.78 -2.01
N HIS A 49 18.34 -6.97 -2.62
CA HIS A 49 17.37 -8.01 -2.33
C HIS A 49 17.62 -8.53 -0.90
N LYS A 50 16.99 -7.87 0.08
CA LYS A 50 17.12 -8.21 1.50
C LYS A 50 16.80 -9.68 1.70
N LEU A 51 17.81 -10.46 2.03
CA LEU A 51 17.64 -11.88 2.30
C LEU A 51 16.78 -12.06 3.56
N PRO A 52 15.87 -13.05 3.59
CA PRO A 52 15.05 -13.31 4.76
C PRO A 52 15.93 -13.74 5.93
N ALA A 53 15.82 -13.03 7.06
CA ALA A 53 16.64 -13.21 8.25
C ALA A 53 16.47 -14.61 8.91
N LYS A 54 15.33 -15.26 8.67
CA LYS A 54 15.07 -16.69 8.96
C LYS A 54 13.84 -17.17 8.20
N LYS A 55 13.82 -18.45 7.79
CA LYS A 55 12.59 -19.12 7.30
C LYS A 55 12.36 -20.42 8.07
N LEU A 56 11.15 -20.58 8.60
CA LEU A 56 10.68 -21.76 9.33
C LEU A 56 9.53 -22.42 8.56
N ARG A 57 9.39 -23.74 8.62
CA ARG A 57 8.38 -24.49 7.88
C ARG A 57 7.83 -25.66 8.69
N ALA A 58 6.52 -25.89 8.60
CA ALA A 58 5.81 -27.05 9.14
C ALA A 58 4.82 -27.56 8.07
N GLY A 59 5.25 -28.55 7.28
CA GLY A 59 4.46 -29.10 6.16
C GLY A 59 4.19 -28.08 5.06
N SER A 60 2.92 -27.70 4.90
CA SER A 60 2.44 -26.68 3.96
C SER A 60 2.54 -25.24 4.48
N ILE A 61 2.78 -25.03 5.77
CA ILE A 61 2.87 -23.69 6.38
C ILE A 61 4.34 -23.27 6.47
N SER A 62 4.63 -22.01 6.14
CA SER A 62 5.92 -21.39 6.38
C SER A 62 5.80 -20.00 7.00
N VAL A 63 6.75 -19.66 7.87
CA VAL A 63 6.95 -18.33 8.44
C VAL A 63 8.30 -17.82 7.95
N THR A 64 8.32 -16.59 7.44
CA THR A 64 9.54 -15.91 6.98
C THR A 64 9.71 -14.61 7.75
N ILE A 65 10.89 -14.42 8.33
CA ILE A 65 11.27 -13.24 9.12
C ILE A 65 12.14 -12.34 8.24
N TRP A 66 11.87 -11.04 8.24
CA TRP A 66 12.58 -10.04 7.44
C TRP A 66 13.13 -8.93 8.35
N ASN A 67 14.34 -8.47 8.07
CA ASN A 67 14.90 -7.24 8.64
C ASN A 67 14.67 -6.11 7.64
N ASN A 68 13.87 -5.11 8.00
CA ASN A 68 13.56 -3.96 7.15
C ASN A 68 14.14 -2.72 7.81
N ASP A 69 14.59 -1.76 7.02
CA ASP A 69 15.04 -0.47 7.54
C ASP A 69 14.09 0.60 7.03
N ALA A 70 13.65 1.49 7.91
CA ALA A 70 12.92 2.70 7.55
C ALA A 70 13.72 3.90 8.00
N VAL A 71 14.00 4.81 7.07
CA VAL A 71 14.48 6.15 7.42
C VAL A 71 13.27 6.94 7.88
N LYS A 72 13.28 7.39 9.14
CA LYS A 72 12.29 8.30 9.70
C LYS A 72 13.01 9.42 10.43
N ASP A 73 12.64 10.67 10.14
CA ASP A 73 13.18 11.87 10.77
C ASP A 73 14.73 11.93 10.71
N GLY A 74 15.28 11.52 9.56
CA GLY A 74 16.74 11.46 9.31
C GLY A 74 17.49 10.32 10.00
N ARG A 75 16.79 9.44 10.75
CA ARG A 75 17.37 8.29 11.46
C ARG A 75 16.96 6.98 10.79
N VAL A 76 17.92 6.06 10.66
CA VAL A 76 17.65 4.69 10.20
C VAL A 76 17.13 3.88 11.38
N ASN A 77 15.90 3.36 11.28
CA ASN A 77 15.33 2.44 12.25
C ASN A 77 15.15 1.06 11.60
N THR A 78 15.86 0.06 12.10
CA THR A 78 15.67 -1.34 11.70
C THR A 78 14.49 -1.95 12.47
N TYR A 79 13.57 -2.60 11.76
CA TYR A 79 12.41 -3.28 12.33
C TYR A 79 12.20 -4.65 11.68
N GLN A 80 11.81 -5.62 12.50
CA GLN A 80 11.59 -6.99 12.06
C GLN A 80 10.11 -7.19 11.70
N THR A 81 9.86 -7.86 10.57
CA THR A 81 8.49 -8.26 10.16
C THR A 81 8.39 -9.75 9.91
N LEU A 82 7.17 -10.27 10.09
CA LEU A 82 6.82 -11.67 9.93
C LEU A 82 5.89 -11.81 8.73
N ASN A 83 6.13 -12.79 7.85
CA ASN A 83 5.16 -13.19 6.83
C ASN A 83 4.83 -14.67 7.00
N ILE A 84 3.54 -15.01 7.07
CA ILE A 84 3.03 -16.37 7.28
C ILE A 84 2.25 -16.78 6.03
N GLU A 85 2.61 -17.91 5.45
CA GLU A 85 2.05 -18.36 4.18
C GLU A 85 1.77 -19.86 4.18
N ARG A 86 0.66 -20.26 3.54
CA ARG A 86 0.32 -21.64 3.24
C ARG A 86 0.59 -21.93 1.77
N GLY A 87 1.61 -22.73 1.49
CA GLY A 87 1.87 -23.28 0.16
C GLY A 87 0.81 -24.32 -0.23
N TYR A 88 0.30 -24.22 -1.45
CA TYR A 88 -0.58 -25.20 -2.07
C TYR A 88 -0.30 -25.28 -3.56
N GLN A 89 -0.56 -26.43 -4.16
CA GLN A 89 -0.52 -26.60 -5.61
C GLN A 89 -1.91 -26.33 -6.18
N ASP A 90 -2.01 -25.57 -7.28
CA ASP A 90 -3.26 -25.38 -7.99
C ASP A 90 -3.55 -26.50 -9.00
N LYS A 91 -4.68 -26.40 -9.72
CA LYS A 91 -5.12 -27.40 -10.70
C LYS A 91 -4.19 -27.48 -11.92
N GLN A 92 -3.34 -26.49 -12.13
CA GLN A 92 -2.37 -26.40 -13.22
C GLN A 92 -0.98 -26.92 -12.78
N GLY A 93 -0.85 -27.41 -11.55
CA GLY A 93 0.41 -27.90 -10.99
C GLY A 93 1.31 -26.79 -10.45
N VAL A 94 0.87 -25.53 -10.45
CA VAL A 94 1.68 -24.38 -10.01
C VAL A 94 1.59 -24.21 -8.50
N TRP A 95 2.73 -24.08 -7.83
CA TRP A 95 2.79 -23.75 -6.41
C TRP A 95 2.42 -22.29 -6.17
N LYS A 96 1.46 -22.07 -5.27
CA LYS A 96 0.94 -20.76 -4.87
C LYS A 96 0.89 -20.65 -3.35
N ASN A 97 0.99 -19.43 -2.85
CA ASN A 97 0.95 -19.12 -1.43
C ASN A 97 -0.38 -18.44 -1.09
N ALA A 98 -1.04 -18.90 -0.03
CA ALA A 98 -2.26 -18.31 0.50
C ALA A 98 -2.04 -17.75 1.91
N LYS A 99 -2.75 -16.66 2.23
CA LYS A 99 -2.87 -16.10 3.59
C LYS A 99 -4.10 -16.61 4.35
N SER A 100 -4.87 -17.54 3.76
CA SER A 100 -6.02 -18.20 4.38
C SER A 100 -5.65 -19.59 4.87
N PHE A 101 -5.85 -19.83 6.16
CA PHE A 101 -5.48 -21.05 6.89
C PHE A 101 -6.72 -21.93 7.15
N ARG A 102 -6.52 -23.25 7.23
CA ARG A 102 -7.57 -24.20 7.65
C ARG A 102 -7.47 -24.45 9.15
N VAL A 103 -8.52 -25.02 9.76
CA VAL A 103 -8.51 -25.42 11.18
C VAL A 103 -7.34 -26.36 11.50
N SER A 104 -7.02 -27.28 10.58
CA SER A 104 -5.86 -28.19 10.66
C SER A 104 -4.48 -27.51 10.64
N ASP A 105 -4.42 -26.24 10.24
CA ASP A 105 -3.17 -25.48 10.12
C ASP A 105 -2.91 -24.64 11.38
N ILE A 106 -3.94 -24.32 12.17
CA ILE A 106 -3.85 -23.56 13.43
C ILE A 106 -2.72 -24.08 14.35
N PRO A 107 -2.66 -25.37 14.75
CA PRO A 107 -1.60 -25.84 15.65
C PRO A 107 -0.19 -25.73 15.04
N LYS A 108 -0.07 -25.78 13.71
CA LYS A 108 1.21 -25.60 12.98
C LYS A 108 1.62 -24.13 12.97
N VAL A 109 0.68 -23.22 12.74
CA VAL A 109 0.89 -21.76 12.80
C VAL A 109 1.32 -21.35 14.21
N VAL A 110 0.63 -21.81 15.26
CA VAL A 110 1.00 -21.53 16.66
C VAL A 110 2.41 -22.02 16.97
N THR A 111 2.73 -23.28 16.61
CA THR A 111 4.08 -23.84 16.82
C THR A 111 5.17 -23.05 16.08
N LEU A 112 4.92 -22.63 14.84
CA LEU A 112 5.87 -21.82 14.07
C LEU A 112 6.02 -20.40 14.62
N LEU A 113 4.94 -19.80 15.13
CA LEU A 113 4.97 -18.48 15.76
C LEU A 113 5.75 -18.47 17.07
N ASN A 114 5.57 -19.48 17.92
CA ASN A 114 6.35 -19.63 19.16
C ASN A 114 7.85 -19.74 18.83
N LYS A 115 8.22 -20.61 17.90
CA LYS A 115 9.62 -20.75 17.44
C LYS A 115 10.18 -19.51 16.75
N ALA A 116 9.34 -18.74 16.06
CA ALA A 116 9.74 -17.46 15.48
C ALA A 116 10.00 -16.44 16.59
N TYR A 117 9.11 -16.32 17.58
CA TYR A 117 9.27 -15.43 18.74
C TYR A 117 10.54 -15.77 19.55
N GLU A 118 10.75 -17.03 19.91
CA GLU A 118 12.00 -17.52 20.51
C GLU A 118 13.22 -17.07 19.69
N SER A 119 13.18 -17.28 18.37
CA SER A 119 14.28 -16.91 17.46
C SER A 119 14.56 -15.41 17.38
N LEU A 120 13.58 -14.56 17.70
CA LEU A 120 13.73 -13.10 17.71
C LEU A 120 14.28 -12.62 19.05
N ILE A 121 13.69 -13.07 20.16
CA ILE A 121 14.13 -12.69 21.51
C ILE A 121 15.55 -13.16 21.78
N PHE A 122 15.88 -14.42 21.49
CA PHE A 122 17.22 -14.94 21.76
C PHE A 122 18.29 -14.43 20.79
N LYS A 123 17.93 -14.00 19.56
CA LYS A 123 18.89 -13.34 18.66
C LYS A 123 19.42 -12.04 19.27
N ASN A 124 18.56 -11.27 19.92
CA ASN A 124 18.93 -9.99 20.53
C ASN A 124 19.92 -10.15 21.71
N GLN A 125 20.07 -11.36 22.26
CA GLN A 125 21.04 -11.66 23.33
C GLN A 125 22.40 -12.17 22.81
N SER A 126 22.55 -12.32 21.48
CA SER A 126 23.75 -12.91 20.85
C SER A 126 24.61 -11.89 20.05
N THR A 127 24.40 -10.59 20.27
CA THR A 127 25.07 -9.51 19.52
C THR A 127 25.80 -8.52 20.44
N GLU A 128 25.82 -8.76 21.75
CA GLU A 128 26.65 -8.05 22.72
C GLU A 128 27.84 -8.93 23.14
N GLU A 129 28.89 -9.02 22.31
CA GLU A 129 30.24 -9.34 22.80
C GLU A 129 31.34 -9.05 21.74
N VAL A 130 32.46 -8.48 22.24
CA VAL A 130 33.73 -8.08 21.58
C VAL A 130 33.71 -6.79 20.75
#